data_AF-A0A1T5GCK2-F1
#
_entry.id   AF-A0A1T5GCK2-F1
#
_cell.length_a   1.000
_cell.length_b   1.000
_cell.length_c   1.000
_cell.angle_alpha   90.00
_cell.angle_beta   90.00
_cell.angle_gamma   90.00
#
_symmetry.space_group_name_H-M   'P 1'
#
loop_
_entity.id
_entity.type
_entity.pdbx_description
1 polymer ?
#
loop_
_entity_poly.entity_id
_entity_poly.type
_entity_poly.pdbx_seq_one_letter_code
_entity_poly.pdbx_strand_id
1 'polypeptide(L)'
;MGERRGYEEATDADIARVFRREYGRAVAVLTRTFGNIDIAEDAVQDAFAAAVQHWPSAGIPPSPAGWIITTARHRAIDRLRREASREDKHAQAALLAAARSGAGPAPAAEEQFLAEQSGVEDVDDDTLRLIFTCCHPALAGSAQVALTLRLLGGLTTAEIARAFLVPEATMAQRLVRAKAKIRDAKIPYRVPQGADLPERLQSVLAVVYLIFNEGYTAGPADGPERTELCTEAIRLGRLLASLMPDEPEAAGCWR
;
A
#
# COMPACT_ATOMS: atom_id res chain seq x y z
N MET A 1 35.88 17.44 -24.55
CA MET A 1 35.88 16.05 -24.06
C MET A 1 35.13 16.05 -22.74
N GLY A 2 33.79 16.06 -22.80
CA GLY A 2 32.92 16.12 -21.63
C GLY A 2 32.32 14.73 -21.42
N GLU A 3 32.65 14.12 -20.29
CA GLU A 3 32.07 12.87 -19.83
C GLU A 3 30.54 13.00 -19.76
N ARG A 4 29.86 12.36 -20.73
CA ARG A 4 28.49 11.93 -20.54
C ARG A 4 28.52 10.91 -19.40
N ARG A 5 28.21 11.33 -18.17
CA ARG A 5 27.76 10.41 -17.11
C ARG A 5 26.61 9.61 -17.72
N GLY A 6 26.86 8.34 -18.04
CA GLY A 6 25.82 7.43 -18.51
C GLY A 6 24.76 7.37 -17.43
N TYR A 7 23.56 7.85 -17.73
CA TYR A 7 22.40 7.48 -16.95
C TYR A 7 22.21 5.98 -17.17
N GLU A 8 22.41 5.19 -16.12
CA GLU A 8 22.13 3.76 -16.13
C GLU A 8 20.62 3.61 -16.41
N GLU A 9 20.27 2.99 -17.53
CA GLU A 9 18.86 2.76 -17.91
C GLU A 9 18.20 1.96 -16.78
N ALA A 10 17.05 2.43 -16.29
CA ALA A 10 16.32 1.71 -15.26
C ALA A 10 15.80 0.40 -15.84
N THR A 11 16.24 -0.74 -15.29
CA THR A 11 15.74 -2.04 -15.73
C THR A 11 14.39 -2.35 -15.10
N ASP A 12 13.58 -3.21 -15.74
CA ASP A 12 12.32 -3.69 -15.16
C ASP A 12 12.52 -4.30 -13.76
N ALA A 13 13.67 -4.93 -13.51
CA ALA A 13 14.02 -5.49 -12.20
C ALA A 13 14.22 -4.40 -11.13
N ASP A 14 14.78 -3.26 -11.50
CA ASP A 14 14.94 -2.12 -10.59
C ASP A 14 13.59 -1.50 -10.23
N ILE A 15 12.71 -1.33 -11.22
CA ILE A 15 11.36 -0.82 -11.01
C ILE A 15 10.56 -1.78 -10.13
N ALA A 16 10.63 -3.09 -10.39
CA ALA A 16 9.98 -4.11 -9.58
C ALA A 16 10.47 -4.11 -8.12
N ARG A 17 11.77 -3.87 -7.90
CA ARG A 17 12.34 -3.72 -6.55
C ARG A 17 11.82 -2.48 -5.83
N VAL A 18 11.73 -1.35 -6.52
CA VAL A 18 11.12 -0.13 -5.95
C VAL A 18 9.65 -0.37 -5.67
N PHE A 19 8.90 -1.00 -6.57
CA PHE A 19 7.50 -1.34 -6.39
C PHE A 19 7.27 -2.16 -5.11
N ARG A 20 7.98 -3.27 -4.94
CA ARG A 20 7.85 -4.11 -3.74
C ARG A 20 8.18 -3.38 -2.43
N ARG A 21 9.06 -2.39 -2.47
CA ARG A 21 9.47 -1.62 -1.29
C ARG A 21 8.51 -0.48 -0.97
N GLU A 22 8.07 0.26 -1.99
CA GLU A 22 7.41 1.55 -1.81
C GLU A 22 5.89 1.50 -2.03
N TYR A 23 5.34 0.48 -2.70
CA TYR A 23 3.91 0.44 -3.03
C TYR A 23 3.03 0.54 -1.78
N GLY A 24 3.20 -0.36 -0.82
CA GLY A 24 2.38 -0.36 0.40
C GLY A 24 2.58 0.88 1.26
N ARG A 25 3.81 1.41 1.32
CA ARG A 25 4.13 2.66 2.03
C ARG A 25 3.41 3.85 1.39
N ALA A 26 3.47 3.98 0.07
CA ALA A 26 2.80 5.06 -0.66
C ALA A 26 1.26 4.96 -0.52
N VAL A 27 0.70 3.75 -0.59
CA VAL A 27 -0.74 3.53 -0.37
C VAL A 27 -1.14 3.95 1.04
N ALA A 28 -0.35 3.58 2.06
CA ALA A 28 -0.62 3.92 3.45
C ALA A 28 -0.62 5.44 3.68
N VAL A 29 0.42 6.13 3.18
CA VAL A 29 0.58 7.59 3.26
C VAL A 29 -0.59 8.32 2.58
N LEU A 30 -0.97 7.88 1.37
CA LEU A 30 -2.06 8.51 0.63
C LEU A 30 -3.44 8.14 1.19
N THR A 31 -3.59 6.97 1.81
CA THR A 31 -4.82 6.61 2.54
C THR A 31 -5.04 7.56 3.72
N ARG A 32 -3.99 7.88 4.50
CA ARG A 32 -4.08 8.91 5.55
C ARG A 32 -4.51 10.26 4.98
N THR A 33 -3.92 10.64 3.85
CA THR A 33 -4.11 11.95 3.21
C THR A 33 -5.53 12.12 2.66
N PHE A 34 -6.06 11.11 1.97
CA PHE A 34 -7.35 11.18 1.29
C PHE A 34 -8.50 10.56 2.09
N GLY A 35 -8.22 9.80 3.14
CA GLY A 35 -9.20 9.08 3.94
C GLY A 35 -9.92 7.96 3.17
N ASN A 36 -9.38 7.52 2.03
CA ASN A 36 -10.00 6.54 1.16
C ASN A 36 -8.93 5.66 0.47
N ILE A 37 -8.99 4.36 0.77
CA ILE A 37 -8.06 3.35 0.24
C ILE A 37 -8.17 3.23 -1.29
N ASP A 38 -9.37 3.32 -1.87
CA ASP A 38 -9.55 3.18 -3.32
C ASP A 38 -8.86 4.32 -4.08
N ILE A 39 -9.05 5.56 -3.61
CA ILE A 39 -8.40 6.73 -4.21
C ILE A 39 -6.89 6.63 -4.09
N ALA A 40 -6.39 6.21 -2.93
CA ALA A 40 -4.96 6.06 -2.68
C ALA A 40 -4.34 4.96 -3.57
N GLU A 41 -4.95 3.78 -3.62
CA GLU A 41 -4.43 2.64 -4.38
C GLU A 41 -4.40 2.93 -5.89
N ASP A 42 -5.50 3.44 -6.45
CA ASP A 42 -5.58 3.80 -7.87
C ASP A 42 -4.49 4.83 -8.23
N ALA A 43 -4.31 5.84 -7.39
CA ALA A 43 -3.32 6.89 -7.61
C ALA A 43 -1.89 6.36 -7.59
N VAL A 44 -1.56 5.45 -6.66
CA VAL A 44 -0.24 4.81 -6.58
C VAL A 44 -0.01 3.92 -7.79
N GLN A 45 -1.01 3.15 -8.22
CA GLN A 45 -0.92 2.32 -9.43
C GLN A 45 -0.64 3.19 -10.67
N ASP A 46 -1.35 4.30 -10.83
CA ASP A 46 -1.11 5.23 -11.93
C ASP A 46 0.32 5.82 -11.87
N ALA A 47 0.82 6.15 -10.67
CA ALA A 47 2.19 6.61 -10.49
C ALA A 47 3.22 5.58 -10.93
N PHE A 48 3.05 4.31 -10.53
CA PHE A 48 3.94 3.23 -11.00
C PHE A 48 3.81 2.94 -12.49
N ALA A 49 2.61 3.04 -13.07
CA ALA A 49 2.43 2.93 -14.52
C ALA A 49 3.23 4.01 -15.26
N ALA A 50 3.29 5.23 -14.72
CA ALA A 50 4.13 6.28 -15.27
C ALA A 50 5.63 6.04 -15.04
N ALA A 51 6.01 5.50 -13.87
CA ALA A 51 7.40 5.12 -13.59
C ALA A 51 7.92 4.12 -14.64
N VAL A 52 7.15 3.07 -14.94
CA VAL A 52 7.50 2.07 -15.97
C VAL A 52 7.65 2.71 -17.35
N GLN A 53 6.87 3.72 -17.68
CA GLN A 53 6.97 4.42 -18.97
C GLN A 53 8.17 5.38 -19.05
N HIS A 54 8.54 6.04 -17.95
CA HIS A 54 9.48 7.16 -17.97
C HIS A 54 10.89 6.78 -17.50
N TRP A 55 11.00 5.99 -16.43
CA TRP A 55 12.28 5.66 -15.79
C TRP A 55 13.25 4.88 -16.68
N PRO A 56 12.85 3.99 -17.61
CA PRO A 56 13.80 3.33 -18.50
C PRO A 56 14.66 4.32 -19.30
N SER A 57 14.05 5.42 -19.77
CA SER A 57 14.73 6.47 -20.54
C SER A 57 15.36 7.59 -19.70
N ALA A 58 14.75 7.92 -18.56
CA ALA A 58 15.14 9.06 -17.72
C ALA A 58 16.02 8.66 -16.52
N GLY A 59 16.18 7.36 -16.27
CA GLY A 59 16.72 6.81 -15.05
C GLY A 59 15.74 6.86 -13.87
N ILE A 60 16.09 6.15 -12.80
CA ILE A 60 15.36 6.19 -11.54
C ILE A 60 15.72 7.50 -10.80
N PRO A 61 14.73 8.28 -10.33
CA PRO A 61 14.98 9.48 -9.53
C PRO A 61 15.79 9.18 -8.25
N PRO A 62 16.57 10.16 -7.73
CA PRO A 62 17.34 9.99 -6.49
C PRO A 62 16.49 9.59 -5.27
N SER A 63 15.23 10.03 -5.23
CA SER A 63 14.22 9.60 -4.26
C SER A 63 13.01 8.99 -5.00
N PRO A 64 13.00 7.67 -5.24
CA PRO A 64 11.88 7.00 -5.92
C PRO A 64 10.59 7.08 -5.11
N ALA A 65 10.68 6.93 -3.79
CA ALA A 65 9.54 6.98 -2.88
C ALA A 65 8.83 8.34 -2.93
N GLY A 66 9.60 9.43 -2.83
CA GLY A 66 9.07 10.79 -2.94
C GLY A 66 8.43 11.04 -4.31
N TRP A 67 9.08 10.60 -5.39
CA TRP A 67 8.54 10.74 -6.73
C TRP A 67 7.18 10.02 -6.90
N ILE A 68 7.05 8.79 -6.38
CA ILE A 68 5.81 8.02 -6.43
C ILE A 68 4.70 8.71 -5.64
N ILE A 69 4.97 9.09 -4.39
CA ILE A 69 3.99 9.74 -3.50
C ILE A 69 3.49 11.05 -4.12
N THR A 70 4.41 11.90 -4.60
CA THR A 70 4.07 13.15 -5.29
C THR A 70 3.22 12.89 -6.53
N THR A 71 3.69 12.01 -7.42
CA THR A 71 3.03 11.74 -8.69
C THR A 71 1.62 11.19 -8.47
N ALA A 72 1.47 10.26 -7.52
CA ALA A 72 0.19 9.69 -7.13
C ALA A 72 -0.73 10.77 -6.55
N ARG A 73 -0.25 11.60 -5.61
CA ARG A 73 -1.02 12.71 -5.03
C ARG A 73 -1.55 13.65 -6.11
N HIS A 74 -0.71 14.06 -7.06
CA HIS A 74 -1.13 14.93 -8.16
C HIS A 74 -2.25 14.29 -8.99
N ARG A 75 -2.08 13.03 -9.38
CA ARG A 75 -3.10 12.31 -10.15
C ARG A 75 -4.42 12.17 -9.39
N ALA A 76 -4.36 11.87 -8.09
CA ALA A 76 -5.55 11.79 -7.24
C ALA A 76 -6.28 13.14 -7.19
N ILE A 77 -5.57 14.24 -6.97
CA ILE A 77 -6.14 15.59 -6.93
C ILE A 77 -6.76 15.95 -8.29
N ASP A 78 -6.06 15.68 -9.39
CA ASP A 78 -6.56 15.99 -10.74
C ASP A 78 -7.79 15.15 -11.11
N ARG A 79 -7.85 13.90 -10.64
CA ARG A 79 -9.05 13.07 -10.79
C ARG A 79 -10.22 13.63 -9.98
N LEU A 80 -10.00 13.94 -8.70
CA LEU A 80 -11.02 14.52 -7.82
C LEU A 80 -11.55 15.87 -8.34
N ARG A 81 -10.69 16.72 -8.90
CA ARG A 81 -11.10 17.98 -9.55
C ARG A 81 -11.98 17.73 -10.76
N ARG A 82 -11.63 16.75 -11.61
CA ARG A 82 -12.43 16.37 -12.78
C ARG A 82 -13.79 15.79 -12.39
N GLU A 83 -13.85 14.99 -11.33
CA GLU A 83 -15.09 14.42 -10.79
C GLU A 83 -15.98 15.49 -10.12
N ALA A 84 -15.39 16.44 -9.38
CA ALA A 84 -16.12 17.56 -8.77
C ALA A 84 -16.77 18.49 -9.81
N SER A 85 -16.10 18.69 -10.96
CA SER A 85 -16.67 19.45 -12.09
C SER A 85 -17.85 18.74 -12.77
N ARG A 86 -18.09 17.45 -12.48
CA ARG A 86 -19.09 16.59 -13.12
C ARG A 86 -20.36 16.36 -12.26
N GLU A 87 -20.57 17.15 -11.20
CA GLU A 87 -21.79 17.20 -10.34
C GLU A 87 -21.81 16.37 -9.03
N ASP A 88 -20.70 15.81 -8.54
CA ASP A 88 -20.73 14.95 -7.33
C ASP A 88 -20.38 15.65 -5.99
N LYS A 89 -21.33 15.64 -5.03
CA LYS A 89 -21.15 16.14 -3.64
C LYS A 89 -20.06 15.39 -2.86
N HIS A 90 -19.76 14.15 -3.22
CA HIS A 90 -18.69 13.35 -2.60
C HIS A 90 -17.29 13.85 -2.98
N ALA A 91 -17.10 14.32 -4.22
CA ALA A 91 -15.84 14.90 -4.66
C ALA A 91 -15.53 16.21 -3.93
N GLN A 92 -16.56 16.94 -3.50
CA GLN A 92 -16.43 18.18 -2.74
C GLN A 92 -15.84 17.97 -1.34
N ALA A 93 -16.14 16.85 -0.66
CA ALA A 93 -15.54 16.52 0.64
C ALA A 93 -14.05 16.14 0.53
N ALA A 94 -13.67 15.41 -0.51
CA ALA A 94 -12.26 15.08 -0.79
C ALA A 94 -11.47 16.33 -1.23
N LEU A 95 -12.11 17.24 -1.96
CA LEU A 95 -11.55 18.54 -2.33
C LEU A 95 -11.41 19.45 -1.10
N LEU A 96 -12.29 19.37 -0.11
CA LEU A 96 -12.15 20.09 1.18
C LEU A 96 -10.99 19.52 2.03
N ALA A 97 -10.73 18.22 1.98
CA ALA A 97 -9.53 17.64 2.60
C ALA A 97 -8.25 18.08 1.86
N ALA A 98 -8.25 18.07 0.52
CA ALA A 98 -7.14 18.58 -0.29
C ALA A 98 -6.98 20.12 -0.20
N ALA A 99 -8.07 20.87 0.02
CA ALA A 99 -8.07 22.31 0.20
C ALA A 99 -7.71 22.74 1.63
N ARG A 100 -7.85 21.86 2.63
CA ARG A 100 -7.21 22.05 3.95
C ARG A 100 -5.68 22.05 3.85
N SER A 101 -5.12 21.47 2.80
CA SER A 101 -3.70 21.62 2.40
C SER A 101 -3.43 22.87 1.54
N GLY A 102 -4.31 23.86 1.60
CA GLY A 102 -4.46 25.00 0.70
C GLY A 102 -3.22 25.45 -0.07
N ALA A 103 -3.13 25.07 -1.35
CA ALA A 103 -2.58 25.85 -2.45
C ALA A 103 -2.73 25.06 -3.76
N GLY A 104 -2.79 25.74 -4.91
CA GLY A 104 -2.37 25.12 -6.17
C GLY A 104 -0.93 24.62 -6.09
N PRO A 105 -0.39 23.98 -7.15
CA PRO A 105 0.96 23.44 -7.14
C PRO A 105 1.99 24.57 -7.03
N ALA A 106 2.28 24.99 -5.80
CA ALA A 106 3.40 25.84 -5.46
C ALA A 106 4.50 24.91 -4.94
N PRO A 107 5.73 24.96 -5.48
CA PRO A 107 6.82 24.06 -5.08
C PRO A 107 7.07 24.06 -3.56
N ALA A 108 6.79 25.15 -2.85
CA ALA A 108 6.89 25.23 -1.39
C ALA A 108 5.89 24.33 -0.63
N ALA A 109 4.66 24.18 -1.11
CA ALA A 109 3.66 23.30 -0.47
C ALA A 109 3.96 21.81 -0.70
N GLU A 110 4.71 21.51 -1.76
CA GLU A 110 5.18 20.17 -2.10
C GLU A 110 6.37 19.77 -1.21
N GLU A 111 7.37 20.64 -1.06
CA GLU A 111 8.48 20.45 -0.14
C GLU A 111 8.01 20.28 1.30
N GLN A 112 7.01 21.06 1.73
CA GLN A 112 6.46 20.95 3.08
C GLN A 112 5.71 19.62 3.29
N PHE A 113 4.88 19.18 2.32
CA PHE A 113 4.21 17.88 2.42
C PHE A 113 5.20 16.72 2.42
N LEU A 114 6.22 16.77 1.57
CA LEU A 114 7.27 15.75 1.56
C LEU A 114 8.05 15.77 2.87
N ALA A 115 8.36 16.94 3.43
CA ALA A 115 9.00 17.05 4.75
C ALA A 115 8.14 16.41 5.85
N GLU A 116 6.84 16.73 5.90
CA GLU A 116 5.87 16.16 6.84
C GLU A 116 5.65 14.64 6.67
N GLN A 117 5.94 14.09 5.48
CA GLN A 117 5.80 12.66 5.18
C GLN A 117 7.13 11.92 5.13
N SER A 118 8.25 12.63 5.23
CA SER A 118 9.61 12.06 5.12
C SER A 118 10.16 11.58 6.45
N GLY A 119 9.47 11.89 7.56
CA GLY A 119 9.76 11.27 8.85
C GLY A 119 9.62 9.76 8.74
N VAL A 120 10.71 9.02 8.96
CA VAL A 120 10.70 7.55 8.92
C VAL A 120 9.62 7.01 9.86
N GLU A 121 9.51 7.61 11.05
CA GLU A 121 8.48 7.28 12.06
C GLU A 121 7.05 7.48 11.52
N ASP A 122 6.75 8.57 10.80
CA ASP A 122 5.41 8.83 10.25
C ASP A 122 4.99 7.83 9.16
N VAL A 123 5.94 7.41 8.32
CA VAL A 123 5.70 6.41 7.26
C VAL A 123 5.50 5.02 7.84
N ASP A 124 6.31 4.69 8.85
CA ASP A 124 6.25 3.42 9.57
C ASP A 124 4.91 3.33 10.34
N ASP A 125 4.49 4.42 10.98
CA ASP A 125 3.17 4.57 11.59
C ASP A 125 2.04 4.36 10.58
N ASP A 126 2.13 4.97 9.40
CA ASP A 126 1.10 4.81 8.37
C ASP A 126 1.01 3.38 7.86
N THR A 127 2.16 2.74 7.67
CA THR A 127 2.22 1.34 7.27
C THR A 127 1.54 0.46 8.33
N LEU A 128 1.80 0.73 9.62
CA LEU A 128 1.16 0.04 10.73
C LEU A 128 -0.36 0.27 10.76
N ARG A 129 -0.82 1.52 10.53
CA ARG A 129 -2.25 1.86 10.41
C ARG A 129 -2.92 1.06 9.29
N LEU A 130 -2.25 0.91 8.14
CA LEU A 130 -2.78 0.14 7.01
C LEU A 130 -2.88 -1.34 7.33
N ILE A 131 -1.86 -1.94 7.98
CA ILE A 131 -1.88 -3.34 8.44
C ILE A 131 -3.11 -3.58 9.32
N PHE A 132 -3.29 -2.78 10.37
CA PHE A 132 -4.43 -2.96 11.27
C PHE A 132 -5.77 -2.76 10.58
N THR A 133 -5.85 -1.82 9.63
CA THR A 133 -7.08 -1.57 8.86
C THR A 133 -7.44 -2.78 7.99
N CYS A 134 -6.45 -3.39 7.32
CA CYS A 134 -6.66 -4.59 6.49
C CYS A 134 -7.03 -5.83 7.32
N CYS A 135 -6.49 -5.93 8.54
CA CYS A 135 -6.74 -7.03 9.47
C CYS A 135 -7.89 -6.76 10.45
N HIS A 136 -8.80 -5.83 10.15
CA HIS A 136 -9.90 -5.51 11.06
C HIS A 136 -10.90 -6.68 11.18
N PRO A 137 -11.34 -7.09 12.40
CA PRO A 137 -12.26 -8.23 12.62
C PRO A 137 -13.61 -8.14 11.89
N ALA A 138 -14.04 -6.94 11.53
CA ALA A 138 -15.23 -6.75 10.69
C ALA A 138 -15.11 -7.38 9.30
N LEU A 139 -13.90 -7.64 8.80
CA LEU A 139 -13.65 -8.29 7.51
C LEU A 139 -13.56 -9.80 7.69
N ALA A 140 -14.03 -10.56 6.71
CA ALA A 140 -13.82 -12.01 6.70
C ALA A 140 -12.33 -12.34 6.56
N GLY A 141 -11.84 -13.41 7.21
CA GLY A 141 -10.41 -13.76 7.19
C GLY A 141 -9.81 -13.86 5.78
N SER A 142 -10.52 -14.47 4.83
CA SER A 142 -10.07 -14.54 3.43
C SER A 142 -10.01 -13.19 2.72
N ALA A 143 -10.80 -12.21 3.16
CA ALA A 143 -10.74 -10.84 2.68
C ALA A 143 -9.59 -10.06 3.32
N GLN A 144 -9.31 -10.28 4.62
CA GLN A 144 -8.15 -9.69 5.29
C GLN A 144 -6.85 -10.12 4.62
N VAL A 145 -6.67 -11.44 4.39
CA VAL A 145 -5.49 -12.01 3.72
C VAL A 145 -5.33 -11.43 2.32
N ALA A 146 -6.38 -11.47 1.50
CA ALA A 146 -6.32 -10.95 0.14
C ALA A 146 -6.01 -9.45 0.09
N LEU A 147 -6.60 -8.65 0.99
CA LEU A 147 -6.38 -7.22 1.03
C LEU A 147 -4.97 -6.85 1.50
N THR A 148 -4.45 -7.55 2.50
CA THR A 148 -3.06 -7.39 2.97
C THR A 148 -2.06 -7.72 1.87
N LEU A 149 -2.24 -8.85 1.16
CA LEU A 149 -1.39 -9.20 0.02
C LEU A 149 -1.45 -8.17 -1.10
N ARG A 150 -2.64 -7.63 -1.38
CA ARG A 150 -2.83 -6.62 -2.43
C ARG A 150 -2.17 -5.29 -2.06
N LEU A 151 -2.48 -4.76 -0.87
CA LEU A 151 -2.11 -3.39 -0.50
C LEU A 151 -0.69 -3.29 0.06
N LEU A 152 -0.24 -4.30 0.81
CA LEU A 152 1.07 -4.28 1.45
C LEU A 152 2.08 -5.15 0.72
N GLY A 153 1.64 -6.32 0.23
CA GLY A 153 2.51 -7.22 -0.54
C GLY A 153 2.70 -6.84 -2.00
N GLY A 154 1.84 -5.97 -2.54
CA GLY A 154 1.92 -5.54 -3.94
C GLY A 154 1.56 -6.64 -4.94
N LEU A 155 1.02 -7.78 -4.50
CA LEU A 155 0.60 -8.84 -5.42
C LEU A 155 -0.54 -8.35 -6.32
N THR A 156 -0.51 -8.79 -7.56
CA THR A 156 -1.58 -8.58 -8.53
C THR A 156 -2.83 -9.37 -8.14
N THR A 157 -4.00 -8.88 -8.58
CA THR A 157 -5.26 -9.61 -8.37
C THR A 157 -5.20 -11.01 -8.97
N ALA A 158 -4.52 -11.19 -10.10
CA ALA A 158 -4.32 -12.47 -10.75
C ALA A 158 -3.46 -13.43 -9.90
N GLU A 159 -2.34 -12.97 -9.34
CA GLU A 159 -1.49 -13.77 -8.44
C GLU A 159 -2.27 -14.20 -7.19
N ILE A 160 -3.00 -13.27 -6.57
CA ILE A 160 -3.83 -13.57 -5.40
C ILE A 160 -4.95 -14.55 -5.77
N ALA A 161 -5.58 -14.40 -6.94
CA ALA A 161 -6.61 -15.32 -7.39
C ALA A 161 -6.09 -16.75 -7.57
N ARG A 162 -4.89 -16.91 -8.17
CA ARG A 162 -4.20 -18.20 -8.30
C ARG A 162 -3.85 -18.79 -6.94
N ALA A 163 -3.32 -17.99 -6.02
CA ALA A 163 -3.04 -18.40 -4.65
C ALA A 163 -4.30 -18.90 -3.92
N PHE A 164 -5.47 -18.31 -4.19
CA PHE A 164 -6.72 -18.73 -3.57
C PHE A 164 -7.51 -19.77 -4.38
N LEU A 165 -6.99 -20.21 -5.53
CA LEU A 165 -7.65 -21.13 -6.45
C LEU A 165 -9.06 -20.67 -6.84
N VAL A 166 -9.23 -19.38 -7.08
CA VAL A 166 -10.50 -18.78 -7.53
C VAL A 166 -10.32 -18.04 -8.86
N PRO A 167 -11.39 -17.82 -9.63
CA PRO A 167 -11.34 -16.95 -10.79
C PRO A 167 -10.90 -15.53 -10.42
N GLU A 168 -10.13 -14.88 -11.29
CA GLU A 168 -9.63 -13.51 -11.06
C GLU A 168 -10.77 -12.52 -10.82
N ALA A 169 -11.87 -12.62 -11.56
CA ALA A 169 -13.06 -11.78 -11.35
C ALA A 169 -13.67 -11.94 -9.94
N THR A 170 -13.63 -13.16 -9.39
CA THR A 170 -14.10 -13.43 -8.02
C THR A 170 -13.19 -12.75 -6.99
N MET A 171 -11.88 -12.78 -7.21
CA MET A 171 -10.92 -12.11 -6.34
C MET A 171 -11.04 -10.59 -6.44
N ALA A 172 -11.18 -10.04 -7.64
CA ALA A 172 -11.42 -8.61 -7.85
C ALA A 172 -12.65 -8.13 -7.08
N GLN A 173 -13.78 -8.85 -7.20
CA GLN A 173 -14.98 -8.52 -6.44
C GLN A 173 -14.78 -8.64 -4.92
N ARG A 174 -14.00 -9.62 -4.46
CA ARG A 174 -13.68 -9.78 -3.03
C ARG A 174 -12.92 -8.57 -2.50
N LEU A 175 -11.90 -8.10 -3.22
CA LEU A 175 -11.12 -6.91 -2.86
C LEU A 175 -11.99 -5.65 -2.83
N VAL A 176 -12.81 -5.42 -3.86
CA VAL A 176 -13.74 -4.27 -3.91
C VAL A 176 -14.70 -4.29 -2.73
N ARG A 177 -15.33 -5.45 -2.43
CA ARG A 177 -16.25 -5.57 -1.29
C ARG A 177 -15.56 -5.38 0.04
N ALA A 178 -14.31 -5.84 0.19
CA ALA A 178 -13.54 -5.64 1.42
C ALA A 178 -13.29 -4.16 1.70
N LYS A 179 -12.84 -3.41 0.70
CA LYS A 179 -12.63 -1.95 0.83
C LYS A 179 -13.93 -1.18 1.03
N ALA A 180 -14.99 -1.55 0.31
CA ALA A 180 -16.32 -0.99 0.54
C ALA A 180 -16.76 -1.22 1.99
N LYS A 181 -16.53 -2.42 2.55
CA LYS A 181 -16.85 -2.72 3.95
C LYS A 181 -16.03 -1.87 4.93
N ILE A 182 -14.74 -1.60 4.65
CA ILE A 182 -13.91 -0.70 5.47
C ILE A 182 -14.53 0.70 5.52
N ARG A 183 -14.87 1.23 4.34
CA ARG A 183 -15.48 2.56 4.19
C ARG A 183 -16.85 2.63 4.86
N ASP A 184 -17.73 1.68 4.57
CA ASP A 184 -19.12 1.70 5.00
C ASP A 184 -19.24 1.46 6.52
N ALA A 185 -18.37 0.63 7.09
CA ALA A 185 -18.26 0.44 8.54
C ALA A 185 -17.49 1.57 9.26
N LYS A 186 -16.97 2.55 8.52
CA LYS A 186 -16.20 3.70 9.05
C LYS A 186 -15.06 3.26 9.97
N ILE A 187 -14.34 2.21 9.56
CA ILE A 187 -13.22 1.70 10.33
C ILE A 187 -12.17 2.80 10.46
N PRO A 188 -11.76 3.18 11.69
CA PRO A 188 -10.83 4.28 11.88
C PRO A 188 -9.44 3.88 11.38
N TYR A 189 -8.85 4.73 10.54
CA TYR A 189 -7.47 4.57 10.06
C TYR A 189 -6.48 5.04 11.13
N ARG A 190 -6.24 4.18 12.13
CA ARG A 190 -5.35 4.43 13.26
C ARG A 190 -4.74 3.13 13.78
N VAL A 191 -3.62 3.24 14.48
CA VAL A 191 -3.09 2.12 15.28
C VAL A 191 -4.02 1.94 16.49
N PRO A 192 -4.50 0.71 16.78
CA PRO A 192 -5.24 0.42 18.01
C PRO A 192 -4.40 0.76 19.26
N GLN A 193 -5.05 1.12 20.36
CA GLN A 193 -4.37 1.49 21.60
C GLN A 193 -5.07 0.84 22.79
N GLY A 194 -4.33 0.67 23.90
CA GLY A 194 -4.88 0.14 25.15
C GLY A 194 -5.45 -1.27 24.99
N ALA A 195 -6.67 -1.48 25.48
CA ALA A 195 -7.30 -2.80 25.54
C ALA A 195 -7.64 -3.40 24.16
N ASP A 196 -7.75 -2.59 23.12
CA ASP A 196 -8.05 -3.07 21.76
C ASP A 196 -6.83 -3.70 21.07
N LEU A 197 -5.61 -3.36 21.52
CA LEU A 197 -4.39 -3.73 20.81
C LEU A 197 -4.16 -5.25 20.76
N PRO A 198 -4.29 -6.03 21.85
CA PRO A 198 -4.01 -7.46 21.82
C PRO A 198 -4.89 -8.26 20.85
N GLU A 199 -6.20 -8.03 20.85
CA GLU A 199 -7.14 -8.73 19.94
C GLU A 199 -6.86 -8.38 18.48
N ARG A 200 -6.52 -7.12 18.21
CA ARG A 200 -6.20 -6.63 16.87
C ARG A 200 -4.86 -7.17 16.39
N LEU A 201 -3.87 -7.26 17.28
CA LEU A 201 -2.57 -7.85 16.99
C LEU A 201 -2.71 -9.35 16.67
N GLN A 202 -3.53 -10.09 17.42
CA GLN A 202 -3.85 -11.48 17.12
C GLN A 202 -4.44 -11.65 15.71
N SER A 203 -5.33 -10.74 15.29
CA SER A 203 -5.88 -10.76 13.93
C SER A 203 -4.79 -10.55 12.87
N VAL A 204 -3.85 -9.63 13.11
CA VAL A 204 -2.71 -9.40 12.21
C VAL A 204 -1.82 -10.64 12.14
N LEU A 205 -1.40 -11.19 13.28
CA LEU A 205 -0.54 -12.36 13.35
C LEU A 205 -1.20 -13.58 12.68
N ALA A 206 -2.51 -13.77 12.88
CA ALA A 206 -3.28 -14.81 12.19
C ALA A 206 -3.24 -14.63 10.67
N VAL A 207 -3.40 -13.40 10.16
CA VAL A 207 -3.31 -13.13 8.71
C VAL A 207 -1.91 -13.44 8.19
N VAL A 208 -0.85 -12.99 8.85
CA VAL A 208 0.52 -13.26 8.40
C VAL A 208 0.82 -14.76 8.43
N TYR A 209 0.37 -15.47 9.48
CA TYR A 209 0.50 -16.92 9.58
C TYR A 209 -0.29 -17.66 8.48
N LEU A 210 -1.51 -17.21 8.16
CA LEU A 210 -2.31 -17.78 7.07
C LEU A 210 -1.62 -17.59 5.71
N ILE A 211 -1.04 -16.42 5.44
CA ILE A 211 -0.27 -16.19 4.22
C ILE A 211 0.91 -17.17 4.16
N PHE A 212 1.64 -17.31 5.27
CA PHE A 212 2.78 -18.23 5.34
C PHE A 212 2.36 -19.67 5.07
N ASN A 213 1.33 -20.17 5.74
CA ASN A 213 0.84 -21.54 5.55
C ASN A 213 0.36 -21.81 4.12
N GLU A 214 -0.31 -20.85 3.52
CA GLU A 214 -0.79 -20.94 2.13
C GLU A 214 0.38 -21.05 1.15
N GLY A 215 1.52 -20.40 1.43
CA GLY A 215 2.74 -20.56 0.66
C GLY A 215 3.53 -21.84 0.98
N TYR A 216 3.61 -22.21 2.26
CA TYR A 216 4.47 -23.31 2.74
C TYR A 216 3.95 -24.69 2.32
N THR A 217 2.63 -24.83 2.22
CA THR A 217 1.97 -26.07 1.79
C THR A 217 2.12 -26.35 0.29
N ALA A 218 2.73 -25.45 -0.47
CA ALA A 218 2.91 -25.60 -1.89
C ALA A 218 3.97 -26.65 -2.25
N GLY A 219 3.56 -27.59 -3.10
CA GLY A 219 4.45 -28.52 -3.76
C GLY A 219 5.08 -27.94 -5.03
N PRO A 220 6.00 -28.68 -5.67
CA PRO A 220 6.72 -28.23 -6.87
C PRO A 220 5.83 -27.90 -8.08
N ALA A 221 4.55 -28.31 -8.06
CA ALA A 221 3.59 -28.12 -9.13
C ALA A 221 2.70 -26.87 -8.95
N ASP A 222 2.73 -26.22 -7.78
CA ASP A 222 1.75 -25.19 -7.41
C ASP A 222 2.13 -23.76 -7.85
N GLY A 223 3.19 -23.63 -8.64
CA GLY A 223 3.61 -22.38 -9.27
C GLY A 223 4.48 -21.47 -8.39
N PRO A 224 5.16 -20.48 -8.99
CA PRO A 224 6.05 -19.56 -8.28
C PRO A 224 5.30 -18.66 -7.28
N GLU A 225 4.03 -18.35 -7.51
CA GLU A 225 3.23 -17.43 -6.68
C GLU A 225 3.14 -17.90 -5.23
N ARG A 226 3.08 -19.22 -5.01
CA ARG A 226 3.05 -19.79 -3.66
C ARG A 226 4.36 -19.56 -2.90
N THR A 227 5.49 -19.63 -3.60
CA THR A 227 6.81 -19.32 -3.02
C THR A 227 6.91 -17.82 -2.67
N GLU A 228 6.28 -16.97 -3.49
CA GLU A 228 6.18 -15.53 -3.21
C GLU A 228 5.37 -15.24 -1.95
N LEU A 229 4.29 -16.00 -1.67
CA LEU A 229 3.52 -15.85 -0.42
C LEU A 229 4.36 -16.06 0.83
N CYS A 230 5.20 -17.10 0.89
CA CYS A 230 6.09 -17.34 2.03
C CYS A 230 7.05 -16.17 2.24
N THR A 231 7.66 -15.71 1.14
CA THR A 231 8.58 -14.58 1.15
C THR A 231 7.88 -13.32 1.65
N GLU A 232 6.64 -13.12 1.19
CA GLU A 232 5.83 -11.97 1.55
C GLU A 232 5.36 -12.03 3.02
N ALA A 233 4.96 -13.20 3.52
CA ALA A 233 4.63 -13.39 4.93
C ALA A 233 5.84 -13.10 5.83
N ILE A 234 7.02 -13.61 5.50
CA ILE A 234 8.26 -13.33 6.25
C ILE A 234 8.57 -11.83 6.23
N ARG A 235 8.43 -11.18 5.06
CA ARG A 235 8.65 -9.75 4.91
C ARG A 235 7.69 -8.95 5.80
N LEU A 236 6.40 -9.27 5.77
CA LEU A 236 5.37 -8.63 6.59
C LEU A 236 5.58 -8.90 8.09
N GLY A 237 5.97 -10.10 8.47
CA GLY A 237 6.28 -10.47 9.84
C GLY A 237 7.47 -9.69 10.41
N ARG A 238 8.55 -9.58 9.62
CA ARG A 238 9.72 -8.74 9.97
C ARG A 238 9.36 -7.26 10.05
N LEU A 239 8.55 -6.78 9.11
CA LEU A 239 8.04 -5.41 9.12
C LEU A 239 7.24 -5.15 10.40
N LEU A 240 6.32 -6.05 10.78
CA LEU A 240 5.56 -5.92 12.02
C LEU A 240 6.47 -5.90 13.26
N ALA A 241 7.47 -6.80 13.31
CA ALA A 241 8.44 -6.84 14.40
C ALA A 241 9.28 -5.56 14.50
N SER A 242 9.63 -4.94 13.37
CA SER A 242 10.35 -3.65 13.37
C SER A 242 9.46 -2.46 13.77
N LEU A 243 8.17 -2.51 13.42
CA LEU A 243 7.21 -1.45 13.73
C LEU A 243 6.71 -1.52 15.18
N MET A 244 6.81 -2.70 15.82
CA MET A 244 6.35 -2.95 17.19
C MET A 244 7.43 -3.64 18.03
N PRO A 245 8.59 -3.00 18.27
CA PRO A 245 9.74 -3.63 18.92
C PRO A 245 9.48 -4.01 20.38
N ASP A 246 8.53 -3.34 21.04
CA ASP A 246 8.17 -3.56 22.44
C ASP A 246 7.09 -4.65 22.61
N GLU A 247 6.51 -5.16 21.53
CA GLU A 247 5.48 -6.20 21.57
C GLU A 247 6.12 -7.60 21.42
N PRO A 248 6.14 -8.43 22.48
CA PRO A 248 6.84 -9.71 22.47
C PRO A 248 6.24 -10.70 21.46
N GLU A 249 4.93 -10.65 21.22
CA GLU A 249 4.23 -11.45 20.20
C GLU A 249 4.66 -11.11 18.78
N ALA A 250 5.04 -9.85 18.50
CA ALA A 250 5.58 -9.45 17.21
C ALA A 250 7.05 -9.88 17.05
N ALA A 251 7.84 -9.76 18.13
CA ALA A 251 9.27 -10.11 18.13
C ALA A 251 9.55 -11.62 18.13
N GLY A 252 8.65 -12.43 18.69
CA GLY A 252 8.86 -13.87 18.93
C GLY A 252 8.66 -14.77 17.70
N CYS A 253 7.90 -14.35 16.69
CA CYS A 253 7.49 -15.22 15.57
C CYS A 253 8.40 -15.19 14.33
N TRP A 254 9.35 -14.25 14.22
CA TRP A 254 10.03 -13.96 12.94
C TRP A 254 11.56 -13.82 13.01
N ARG A 255 12.18 -14.29 14.11
CA ARG A 255 13.65 -14.42 14.21
C ARG A 255 14.17 -15.64 13.47
#